data_AF-A0A239N058-F1
#
_entry.id   AF-A0A239N058-F1
#
_cell.length_a   1.000
_cell.length_b   1.000
_cell.length_c   1.000
_cell.angle_alpha   90.00
_cell.angle_beta   90.00
_cell.angle_gamma   90.00
#
_symmetry.space_group_name_H-M   'P 1'
#
loop_
_entity.id
_entity.type
_entity.pdbx_description
1 polymer ?
#
loop_
_entity_poly.entity_id
_entity_poly.type
_entity_poly.pdbx_seq_one_letter_code
_entity_poly.pdbx_strand_id
1 'polypeptide(L)'
;MRHYEDEGLIVPGRFSNGFRDYCQSTIDRVLVIRSLLESGLPVRLIREALPGLDGGAEAVSAEFLREVQSYRDRLAARIAALSDQQAALDAYLREARRAAF
;
A
#
# COMPACT_ATOMS: atom_id res chain seq x y z
N MET A 1 -8.55 -5.84 -12.53
CA MET A 1 -9.80 -5.70 -11.74
C MET A 1 -10.21 -6.99 -11.03
N ARG A 2 -10.15 -8.19 -11.65
CA ARG A 2 -10.45 -9.48 -10.96
C ARG A 2 -9.68 -9.68 -9.65
N HIS A 3 -8.43 -9.28 -9.61
CA HIS A 3 -7.59 -9.41 -8.40
C HIS A 3 -8.16 -8.67 -7.17
N TYR A 4 -8.85 -7.54 -7.37
CA TYR A 4 -9.44 -6.76 -6.28
C TYR A 4 -10.78 -7.32 -5.78
N GLU A 5 -11.47 -8.11 -6.61
CA GLU A 5 -12.70 -8.82 -6.22
C GLU A 5 -12.37 -10.10 -5.45
N ASP A 6 -11.35 -10.84 -5.89
CA ASP A 6 -10.87 -12.04 -5.18
C ASP A 6 -10.29 -11.68 -3.81
N GLU A 7 -9.74 -10.48 -3.68
CA GLU A 7 -9.34 -9.92 -2.39
C GLU A 7 -10.49 -9.18 -1.70
N GLY A 8 -11.72 -9.13 -2.19
CA GLY A 8 -12.88 -8.53 -1.51
C GLY A 8 -12.77 -7.01 -1.24
N LEU A 9 -11.85 -6.31 -1.90
CA LEU A 9 -11.64 -4.87 -1.78
C LEU A 9 -12.74 -4.06 -2.49
N ILE A 10 -13.47 -4.70 -3.39
CA ILE A 10 -14.57 -4.12 -4.15
C ILE A 10 -15.76 -5.07 -4.03
N VAL A 11 -16.88 -4.59 -3.49
CA VAL A 11 -18.17 -5.28 -3.56
C VAL A 11 -18.94 -4.65 -4.74
N PRO A 12 -19.12 -5.35 -5.87
CA PRO A 12 -19.86 -4.79 -6.98
C PRO A 12 -21.34 -4.63 -6.60
N GLY A 13 -21.85 -3.40 -6.68
CA GLY A 13 -23.29 -3.17 -6.73
C GLY A 13 -23.87 -3.89 -7.95
N ARG A 14 -24.91 -4.70 -7.74
CA ARG A 14 -25.61 -5.41 -8.83
C ARG A 14 -26.82 -4.59 -9.24
N PHE A 15 -26.84 -4.09 -10.47
CA PHE A 15 -28.12 -3.70 -11.08
C PHE A 15 -28.98 -4.95 -11.34
N SER A 16 -30.30 -4.76 -11.36
CA SER A 16 -31.30 -5.77 -11.72
C SER A 16 -31.16 -6.34 -13.14
N ASN A 17 -30.26 -5.79 -13.96
CA ASN A 17 -29.98 -6.18 -15.34
C ASN A 17 -28.66 -6.96 -15.53
N GLY A 18 -27.91 -7.27 -14.45
CA GLY A 18 -26.72 -8.13 -14.52
C GLY A 18 -25.41 -7.45 -14.95
N PHE A 19 -25.39 -6.12 -15.16
CA PHE A 19 -24.15 -5.36 -15.37
C PHE A 19 -23.58 -4.83 -14.06
N ARG A 20 -22.24 -4.69 -13.99
CA ARG A 20 -21.54 -4.08 -12.85
C ARG A 20 -21.72 -2.57 -12.93
N ASP A 21 -22.40 -2.00 -11.92
CA ASP A 21 -22.45 -0.55 -11.76
C ASP A 21 -21.18 -0.08 -11.07
N TYR A 22 -20.32 0.63 -11.80
CA TYR A 22 -19.21 1.38 -11.24
C TYR A 22 -19.64 2.85 -11.19
N CYS A 23 -20.52 3.19 -10.25
CA CYS A 23 -20.86 4.59 -9.99
C CYS A 23 -19.60 5.39 -9.64
N GLN A 24 -19.62 6.72 -9.82
CA GLN A 24 -18.45 7.59 -9.63
C GLN A 24 -17.77 7.40 -8.26
N SER A 25 -18.55 7.16 -7.21
CA SER A 25 -18.04 6.84 -5.86
C SER A 25 -17.23 5.53 -5.80
N THR A 26 -17.52 4.55 -6.67
CA THR A 26 -16.72 3.33 -6.81
C THR A 26 -15.39 3.62 -7.48
N ILE A 27 -15.35 4.53 -8.46
CA ILE A 27 -14.11 4.95 -9.14
C ILE A 27 -13.22 5.69 -8.15
N ASP A 28 -13.76 6.65 -7.40
CA ASP A 28 -13.03 7.42 -6.39
C ASP A 28 -12.44 6.49 -5.31
N ARG A 29 -13.20 5.47 -4.90
CA ARG A 29 -12.73 4.43 -3.97
C ARG A 29 -11.55 3.63 -4.52
N VAL A 30 -11.60 3.24 -5.81
CA VAL A 30 -10.48 2.51 -6.44
C VAL A 30 -9.22 3.39 -6.52
N LEU A 31 -9.35 4.69 -6.75
CA LEU A 31 -8.22 5.62 -6.76
C LEU A 31 -7.56 5.73 -5.38
N VAL A 32 -8.35 5.83 -4.32
CA VAL A 32 -7.83 5.86 -2.94
C VAL A 32 -7.14 4.55 -2.57
N ILE A 33 -7.75 3.40 -2.89
CA ILE A 33 -7.13 2.08 -2.68
C ILE A 33 -5.81 1.98 -3.42
N ARG A 34 -5.77 2.42 -4.69
CA ARG A 34 -4.55 2.38 -5.50
C ARG A 34 -3.45 3.25 -4.91
N SER A 35 -3.76 4.46 -4.45
CA SER A 35 -2.78 5.34 -3.80
C SER A 35 -2.22 4.71 -2.51
N LEU A 36 -3.06 4.05 -1.72
CA LEU A 36 -2.61 3.34 -0.51
C LEU A 36 -1.76 2.11 -0.86
N LEU A 37 -2.12 1.37 -1.90
CA LEU A 37 -1.29 0.25 -2.39
C LEU A 37 0.07 0.74 -2.89
N GLU A 38 0.11 1.87 -3.59
CA GLU A 38 1.36 2.50 -4.04
C GLU A 38 2.23 2.98 -2.87
N SER A 39 1.64 3.30 -1.71
CA SER A 39 2.40 3.58 -0.48
C SER A 39 3.06 2.34 0.15
N GLY A 40 2.77 1.15 -0.38
CA GLY A 40 3.26 -0.13 0.12
C GLY A 40 2.45 -0.68 1.28
N LEU A 41 1.30 -0.10 1.62
CA LEU A 41 0.42 -0.65 2.66
C LEU A 41 -0.13 -2.02 2.21
N PRO A 42 -0.15 -3.03 3.11
CA PRO A 42 -0.77 -4.31 2.80
C PRO A 42 -2.28 -4.15 2.63
N VAL A 43 -2.84 -4.89 1.67
CA VAL A 43 -4.27 -4.93 1.34
C VAL A 43 -5.18 -5.11 2.56
N ARG A 44 -4.75 -5.91 3.55
CA ARG A 44 -5.50 -6.12 4.79
C ARG A 44 -5.71 -4.82 5.55
N LEU A 45 -4.67 -4.00 5.70
CA LEU A 45 -4.77 -2.71 6.38
C LEU A 45 -5.61 -1.72 5.57
N ILE A 46 -5.48 -1.75 4.24
CA ILE A 46 -6.30 -0.88 3.38
C ILE A 46 -7.79 -1.18 3.59
N ARG A 47 -8.17 -2.46 3.66
CA ARG A 47 -9.57 -2.86 3.89
C ARG A 47 -10.14 -2.34 5.21
N GLU A 48 -9.37 -2.40 6.29
CA GLU A 48 -9.81 -1.94 7.61
C GLU A 48 -9.92 -0.42 7.70
N ALA A 49 -9.17 0.32 6.87
CA ALA A 49 -9.29 1.78 6.77
C ALA A 49 -10.47 2.24 5.89
N LEU A 50 -10.96 1.40 4.97
CA LEU A 50 -11.99 1.79 3.99
C LEU A 50 -13.29 2.34 4.59
N PRO A 51 -13.88 1.76 5.66
CA PRO A 51 -15.13 2.26 6.23
C PRO A 51 -15.04 3.71 6.73
N GLY A 52 -13.89 4.11 7.28
CA GLY A 52 -13.63 5.48 7.73
C GLY A 52 -13.38 6.48 6.59
N LEU A 53 -13.03 6.00 5.39
CA LEU A 53 -12.79 6.83 4.20
C LEU A 53 -14.09 7.13 3.43
N ASP A 54 -15.09 6.24 3.53
CA ASP A 54 -16.41 6.39 2.88
C ASP A 54 -17.36 7.36 3.64
N GLY A 55 -16.82 8.19 4.55
CA GLY A 55 -17.61 9.12 5.36
C GLY A 55 -18.40 8.45 6.51
N GLY A 56 -18.16 7.15 6.75
CA GLY A 56 -18.65 6.47 7.94
C GLY A 56 -17.94 6.99 9.19
N ALA A 57 -18.69 7.30 10.24
CA ALA A 57 -18.15 7.70 11.54
C ALA A 57 -17.46 6.53 12.30
N GLU A 58 -16.96 5.53 11.59
CA GLU A 58 -16.16 4.46 12.17
C GLU A 58 -14.73 4.97 12.34
N ALA A 59 -14.43 5.40 13.57
CA ALA A 59 -13.08 5.75 13.96
C ALA A 59 -12.16 4.54 13.74
N VAL A 60 -11.07 4.77 13.02
CA VAL A 60 -9.99 3.81 12.84
C VAL A 60 -9.51 3.33 14.23
N SER A 61 -9.44 2.02 14.44
CA SER A 61 -9.11 1.46 15.75
C SER A 61 -7.67 1.80 16.17
N ALA A 62 -7.43 1.92 17.48
CA ALA A 62 -6.07 2.14 18.00
C ALA A 62 -5.13 0.96 17.70
N GLU A 63 -5.67 -0.26 17.58
CA GLU A 63 -4.93 -1.45 17.14
C GLU A 63 -4.45 -1.28 15.70
N PHE A 64 -5.34 -0.87 14.80
CA PHE A 64 -5.01 -0.62 13.40
C PHE A 64 -3.87 0.40 13.25
N LEU A 65 -3.96 1.52 13.98
CA LEU A 65 -2.92 2.55 13.93
C LEU A 65 -1.56 2.01 14.42
N ARG A 66 -1.54 1.13 15.43
CA ARG A 66 -0.33 0.46 15.88
C ARG A 66 0.22 -0.51 14.83
N GLU A 67 -0.63 -1.25 14.12
CA GLU A 67 -0.19 -2.12 13.04
C GLU A 67 0.42 -1.34 11.87
N VAL A 68 -0.19 -0.22 11.48
CA VAL A 68 0.36 0.68 10.45
C VAL A 68 1.71 1.25 10.89
N GLN A 69 1.85 1.68 12.13
CA GLN A 69 3.13 2.17 12.68
C GLN A 69 4.20 1.07 12.66
N SER A 70 3.87 -0.12 13.15
CA SER A 70 4.78 -1.28 13.11
C SER A 70 5.20 -1.66 11.68
N TYR A 71 4.29 -1.56 10.72
CA TYR A 71 4.60 -1.77 9.32
C TYR A 71 5.57 -0.70 8.78
N ARG A 72 5.29 0.58 9.04
CA ARG A 72 6.15 1.70 8.67
C ARG A 72 7.56 1.55 9.24
N ASP A 73 7.69 1.14 10.50
CA ASP A 73 8.98 0.99 11.16
C ASP A 73 9.78 -0.19 10.59
N ARG A 74 9.12 -1.30 10.25
CA ARG A 74 9.76 -2.42 9.53
C ARG A 74 10.25 -2.01 8.14
N LEU A 75 9.46 -1.22 7.42
CA LEU A 75 9.86 -0.70 6.12
C LEU A 75 11.07 0.24 6.25
N ALA A 76 11.06 1.14 7.24
CA ALA A 76 12.18 2.04 7.52
C ALA A 76 13.47 1.27 7.85
N ALA A 77 13.39 0.24 8.68
CA ALA A 77 14.53 -0.62 8.99
C ALA A 77 15.09 -1.32 7.74
N ARG A 78 14.21 -1.80 6.85
CA ARG A 78 14.63 -2.43 5.59
C ARG A 78 15.27 -1.44 4.63
N ILE A 79 14.75 -0.21 4.54
CA ILE A 79 15.36 0.87 3.75
C ILE A 79 16.77 1.15 4.26
N ALA A 80 16.95 1.33 5.57
CA ALA A 80 18.27 1.58 6.16
C ALA A 80 19.28 0.48 5.81
N ALA A 81 18.90 -0.79 5.99
CA ALA A 81 19.77 -1.92 5.65
C ALA A 81 20.15 -1.96 4.16
N LEU A 82 19.21 -1.67 3.25
CA LEU A 82 19.49 -1.63 1.82
C LEU A 82 20.38 -0.43 1.44
N SER A 83 20.18 0.73 2.08
CA SER A 83 21.04 1.91 1.90
C SER A 83 22.47 1.64 2.38
N ASP A 84 22.65 0.94 3.50
CA ASP A 84 23.97 0.55 3.98
C ASP A 84 24.68 -0.41 3.00
N GLN A 85 23.94 -1.38 2.46
CA GLN A 85 24.46 -2.29 1.43
C GLN A 85 24.87 -1.54 0.16
N GLN A 86 24.05 -0.60 -0.29
CA GLN A 86 24.37 0.25 -1.44
C GLN A 86 25.65 1.06 -1.19
N ALA A 87 25.77 1.69 -0.02
CA ALA A 87 26.95 2.46 0.34
C ALA A 87 28.23 1.60 0.36
N ALA A 88 28.13 0.34 0.81
CA ALA A 88 29.25 -0.59 0.79
C ALA A 88 29.67 -0.95 -0.65
N LEU A 89 28.71 -1.20 -1.54
CA LEU A 89 28.99 -1.45 -2.96
C LEU A 89 29.62 -0.22 -3.63
N ASP A 90 29.12 0.98 -3.34
CA ASP A 90 29.67 2.24 -3.86
C ASP A 90 31.09 2.50 -3.36
N ALA A 91 31.40 2.13 -2.12
CA ALA A 91 32.76 2.19 -1.58
C ALA A 91 33.69 1.22 -2.31
N TYR A 92 33.26 -0.03 -2.51
CA TYR A 92 34.02 -1.03 -3.25
C TYR A 92 34.31 -0.58 -4.68
N LEU A 93 33.29 -0.07 -5.40
CA LEU A 93 33.45 0.42 -6.77
C LEU A 93 34.40 1.63 -6.86
N ARG A 94 34.37 2.53 -5.86
CA ARG A 94 35.32 3.66 -5.80
C ARG A 94 36.76 3.17 -5.66
N GLU A 95 37.00 2.19 -4.80
CA GLU A 95 38.34 1.65 -4.58
C GLU A 95 38.85 0.89 -5.81
N ALA A 96 38.02 0.03 -6.39
CA ALA A 96 38.36 -0.70 -7.61
C ALA A 96 38.72 0.24 -8.78
N ARG A 97 38.02 1.39 -8.89
CA ARG A 97 38.36 2.42 -9.88
C ARG A 97 39.69 3.10 -9.60
N ARG A 98 40.05 3.36 -8.34
CA ARG A 98 41.35 3.97 -8.00
C ARG A 98 42.52 3.06 -8.33
N ALA A 99 42.38 1.76 -8.05
CA ALA A 99 43.44 0.77 -8.31
C ALA A 99 43.64 0.45 -9.81
N ALA A 100 42.70 0.87 -10.67
CA ALA A 100 42.77 0.70 -12.11
C ALA A 100 43.50 1.86 -12.83
N PHE A 101 43.97 2.87 -12.10
CA PHE A 101 44.81 3.97 -12.57
C PHE A 101 46.18 3.94 -11.86
#